data_AF-A0A9D6YKN8-F1
#
_entry.id   AF-A0A9D6YKN8-F1
#
_cell.length_a   1.000
_cell.length_b   1.000
_cell.length_c   1.000
_cell.angle_alpha   90.00
_cell.angle_beta   90.00
_cell.angle_gamma   90.00
#
_symmetry.space_group_name_H-M   'P 1'
#
loop_
_entity.id
_entity.type
_entity.pdbx_description
1 polymer ?
#
loop_
_entity_poly.entity_id
_entity_poly.type
_entity_poly.pdbx_seq_one_letter_code
_entity_poly.pdbx_strand_id
1 'polypeptide(L)'
;MTAFATQILNNGASLKIISADGTRNILKNQIHEVSVINDTVIKIDIGQGALNNIFINFPEVSNPQTPTPDALVDAINIMLQNTIVIPPGISTELNQQKEITDLDSIKSSLLFQAPQISDETNPKTIYKGFAVPGSRTSDAVWAIQKITNNRGIYTYLWAGGNQNFDKVWDNRATLIYPPSANA
;
A
#
# COMPACT_ATOMS: atom_id res chain seq x y z
N MET A 1 41.31 9.39 -18.68
CA MET A 1 40.40 9.55 -19.83
C MET A 1 39.00 9.55 -19.26
N THR A 2 38.29 10.68 -19.33
CA THR A 2 36.90 10.77 -18.88
C THR A 2 36.05 9.88 -19.78
N ALA A 3 35.52 8.78 -19.23
CA ALA A 3 34.60 7.92 -19.95
C ALA A 3 33.40 8.77 -20.37
N PHE A 4 33.07 8.76 -21.67
CA PHE A 4 31.81 9.33 -22.13
C PHE A 4 30.69 8.55 -21.50
N ALA A 5 29.83 9.24 -20.79
CA ALA A 5 28.81 8.59 -20.00
C ALA A 5 27.53 8.41 -20.84
N THR A 6 27.12 7.17 -21.08
CA THR A 6 25.87 6.85 -21.76
C THR A 6 24.68 7.25 -20.89
N GLN A 7 23.69 7.89 -21.50
CA GLN A 7 22.42 8.25 -20.87
C GLN A 7 21.26 7.64 -21.65
N ILE A 8 20.38 6.96 -20.93
CA ILE A 8 19.16 6.34 -21.44
C ILE A 8 17.99 7.07 -20.78
N LEU A 9 17.18 7.71 -21.61
CA LEU A 9 16.11 8.60 -21.19
C LEU A 9 14.78 8.14 -21.78
N ASN A 10 13.75 8.12 -20.94
CA ASN A 10 12.38 8.02 -21.41
C ASN A 10 11.99 9.33 -22.13
N ASN A 11 11.68 9.25 -23.42
CA ASN A 11 11.28 10.38 -24.25
C ASN A 11 9.89 10.13 -24.87
N GLY A 12 8.91 9.83 -24.01
CA GLY A 12 7.51 9.63 -24.39
C GLY A 12 7.30 8.34 -25.18
N ALA A 13 6.99 8.43 -26.47
CA ALA A 13 6.83 7.26 -27.35
C ALA A 13 8.17 6.60 -27.75
N SER A 14 9.30 7.23 -27.37
CA SER A 14 10.65 6.78 -27.75
C SER A 14 11.56 6.63 -26.53
N LEU A 15 12.58 5.79 -26.66
CA LEU A 15 13.74 5.73 -25.78
C LEU A 15 14.87 6.54 -26.45
N LYS A 16 15.41 7.52 -25.73
CA LYS A 16 16.53 8.33 -26.20
C LYS A 16 17.81 7.84 -25.55
N ILE A 17 18.79 7.45 -26.36
CA ILE A 17 20.11 7.01 -25.92
C ILE A 17 21.13 8.04 -26.38
N ILE A 18 21.92 8.57 -25.46
CA ILE A 18 23.02 9.50 -25.72
C ILE A 18 24.31 8.77 -25.35
N SER A 19 25.20 8.57 -26.32
CA SER A 19 26.51 7.94 -26.13
C SER A 19 27.61 8.77 -26.82
N ALA A 20 28.87 8.35 -26.69
CA ALA A 20 30.00 8.98 -27.37
C ALA A 20 29.80 9.09 -28.90
N ASP A 21 29.18 8.07 -29.49
CA ASP A 21 28.94 7.97 -30.94
C ASP A 21 27.74 8.79 -31.43
N GLY A 22 27.03 9.48 -30.53
CA GLY A 22 25.90 10.35 -30.84
C GLY A 22 24.61 9.98 -30.12
N THR A 23 23.49 10.56 -30.58
CA THR A 23 22.16 10.35 -30.00
C THR A 23 21.31 9.46 -30.90
N ARG A 24 20.67 8.44 -30.32
CA ARG A 24 19.71 7.54 -30.98
C ARG A 24 18.33 7.70 -30.34
N ASN A 25 17.29 7.84 -31.15
CA ASN A 25 15.90 7.78 -30.70
C ASN A 25 15.28 6.51 -31.26
N ILE A 26 14.77 5.64 -30.38
CA ILE A 26 14.20 4.34 -30.74
C ILE A 26 12.73 4.38 -30.36
N LEU A 27 11.82 4.08 -31.28
CA LEU A 27 10.40 4.00 -30.92
C LEU A 27 10.18 2.79 -30.02
N LYS A 28 9.45 2.96 -28.91
CA LYS A 28 9.24 1.88 -27.94
C LYS A 28 8.49 0.70 -28.53
N ASN A 29 7.60 0.95 -29.50
CA ASN A 29 6.87 -0.10 -30.22
C ASN A 29 7.76 -0.97 -31.13
N GLN A 30 9.00 -0.56 -31.41
CA GLN A 30 9.97 -1.34 -32.16
C GLN A 30 10.82 -2.23 -31.26
N ILE A 31 10.84 -1.96 -29.94
CA ILE A 31 11.64 -2.71 -28.99
C ILE A 31 10.88 -3.98 -28.62
N HIS A 32 11.41 -5.13 -29.01
CA HIS A 32 10.83 -6.44 -28.72
C HIS A 32 11.31 -7.00 -27.39
N GLU A 33 12.58 -6.80 -27.07
CA GLU A 33 13.23 -7.40 -25.91
C GLU A 33 14.39 -6.51 -25.41
N VAL A 34 14.60 -6.48 -24.10
CA VAL A 34 15.83 -5.98 -23.48
C VAL A 34 16.39 -7.08 -22.58
N SER A 35 17.63 -7.48 -22.81
CA SER A 35 18.27 -8.57 -22.05
C SER A 35 19.76 -8.33 -21.82
N VAL A 36 20.27 -8.91 -20.73
CA VAL A 36 21.70 -8.93 -20.41
C VAL A 36 22.37 -10.03 -21.24
N ILE A 37 23.42 -9.70 -21.99
CA ILE A 37 24.22 -10.70 -22.72
C ILE A 37 25.34 -11.24 -21.83
N ASN A 38 25.97 -10.35 -21.08
CA ASN A 38 27.01 -10.65 -20.11
C ASN A 38 27.04 -9.55 -19.05
N ASP A 39 27.90 -9.68 -18.03
CA ASP A 39 28.02 -8.75 -16.90
C ASP A 39 28.31 -7.28 -17.28
N THR A 40 28.59 -7.00 -18.55
CA THR A 40 29.04 -5.69 -19.05
C THR A 40 28.17 -5.16 -20.19
N VAL A 41 27.43 -6.02 -20.91
CA VAL A 41 26.71 -5.65 -22.14
C VAL A 41 25.23 -5.98 -22.05
N ILE A 42 24.41 -4.96 -22.32
CA ILE A 42 22.95 -5.07 -22.46
C ILE A 42 22.58 -4.99 -23.94
N LYS A 43 21.67 -5.87 -24.36
CA LYS A 43 21.07 -5.89 -25.69
C LYS A 43 19.67 -5.25 -25.63
N ILE A 44 19.40 -4.35 -26.56
CA ILE A 44 18.06 -3.90 -26.91
C ILE A 44 17.75 -4.41 -28.31
N ASP A 45 16.80 -5.34 -28.40
CA ASP A 45 16.33 -5.91 -29.66
C ASP A 45 15.24 -5.01 -30.26
N ILE A 46 15.55 -4.38 -31.40
CA ILE A 46 14.62 -3.48 -32.10
C ILE A 46 13.98 -4.13 -33.34
N GLY A 47 14.10 -5.46 -33.46
CA GLY A 47 13.60 -6.23 -34.60
C GLY A 47 14.42 -6.08 -35.88
N GLN A 48 13.96 -6.73 -36.95
CA GLN A 48 14.57 -6.73 -38.29
C GLN A 48 15.97 -7.39 -38.37
N GLY A 49 16.25 -8.37 -37.51
CA GLY A 49 17.45 -9.20 -37.54
C GLY A 49 18.61 -8.66 -36.69
N ALA A 50 19.60 -9.52 -36.42
CA ALA A 50 20.64 -9.30 -35.42
C ALA A 50 21.51 -8.03 -35.61
N LEU A 51 21.56 -7.49 -36.83
CA LEU A 51 22.34 -6.29 -37.15
C LEU A 51 21.75 -4.99 -36.60
N ASN A 52 20.45 -4.98 -36.27
CA ASN A 52 19.79 -3.77 -35.80
C ASN A 52 19.77 -3.68 -34.26
N ASN A 53 20.17 -4.75 -33.56
CA ASN A 53 20.25 -4.75 -32.11
C ASN A 53 21.21 -3.68 -31.60
N ILE A 54 20.82 -3.05 -30.51
CA ILE A 54 21.63 -2.01 -29.86
C ILE A 54 22.31 -2.63 -28.65
N PHE A 55 23.62 -2.44 -28.57
CA PHE A 55 24.44 -2.92 -27.47
C PHE A 55 24.88 -1.74 -26.61
N ILE A 56 24.68 -1.84 -25.31
CA ILE A 56 25.01 -0.81 -24.34
C ILE A 56 26.02 -1.39 -23.36
N ASN A 57 27.12 -0.66 -23.16
CA ASN A 57 28.14 -1.00 -22.18
C ASN A 57 27.72 -0.46 -20.79
N PHE A 58 27.32 -1.34 -19.88
CA PHE A 58 26.81 -1.00 -18.55
C PHE A 58 27.75 -0.07 -17.75
N PRO A 59 29.08 -0.29 -17.68
CA PRO A 59 30.00 0.59 -16.94
C PRO A 59 30.03 2.04 -17.44
N GLU A 60 29.60 2.29 -18.67
CA GLU A 60 29.54 3.63 -19.25
C GLU A 60 28.21 4.33 -18.96
N VAL A 61 27.19 3.61 -18.46
CA VAL A 61 25.87 4.19 -18.23
C VAL A 61 25.86 5.02 -16.95
N SER A 62 25.67 6.33 -17.12
CA SER A 62 25.52 7.29 -16.01
C SER A 62 24.07 7.58 -15.65
N ASN A 63 23.14 7.30 -16.56
CA ASN A 63 21.73 7.50 -16.31
C ASN A 63 20.90 6.49 -17.12
N PRO A 64 20.03 5.69 -16.49
CA PRO A 64 19.87 5.56 -15.04
C PRO A 64 21.10 4.85 -14.43
N GLN A 65 21.65 5.42 -13.35
CA GLN A 65 22.74 4.78 -12.61
C GLN A 65 22.16 3.66 -11.76
N THR A 66 22.56 2.43 -12.03
CA THR A 66 22.06 1.22 -11.35
C THR A 66 23.24 0.35 -10.90
N PRO A 67 23.07 -0.48 -9.86
CA PRO A 67 24.17 -1.24 -9.27
C PRO A 67 24.55 -2.49 -10.08
N THR A 68 23.65 -3.00 -10.92
CA THR A 68 23.86 -4.23 -11.71
C THR A 68 23.28 -4.09 -13.13
N PRO A 69 23.78 -4.85 -14.12
CA PRO A 69 23.20 -4.88 -15.46
C PRO A 69 21.72 -5.29 -15.47
N ASP A 70 21.30 -6.23 -14.62
CA ASP A 70 19.89 -6.65 -14.49
C ASP A 70 19.01 -5.50 -14.01
N ALA A 71 19.46 -4.74 -13.00
CA ALA A 71 18.74 -3.56 -12.52
C ALA A 71 18.65 -2.47 -13.60
N LEU A 72 19.63 -2.38 -14.51
CA LEU A 72 19.55 -1.49 -15.67
C LEU A 72 18.50 -1.99 -16.68
N VAL A 73 18.45 -3.29 -16.96
CA VAL A 73 17.40 -3.89 -17.82
C VAL A 73 16.01 -3.61 -17.26
N ASP A 74 15.82 -3.79 -15.95
CA ASP A 74 14.56 -3.45 -15.28
C ASP A 74 14.21 -1.97 -15.42
N ALA A 75 15.17 -1.08 -15.19
CA ALA A 75 14.98 0.35 -15.37
C ALA A 75 14.60 0.71 -16.82
N ILE A 76 15.23 0.09 -17.82
CA ILE A 76 14.88 0.28 -19.22
C ILE A 76 13.47 -0.27 -19.48
N ASN A 77 13.14 -1.46 -19.00
CA ASN A 77 11.81 -2.05 -19.16
C ASN A 77 10.71 -1.15 -18.55
N ILE A 78 10.98 -0.50 -17.41
CA ILE A 78 10.09 0.54 -16.84
C ILE A 78 9.95 1.73 -17.79
N MET A 79 11.03 2.18 -18.43
CA MET A 79 10.96 3.22 -19.44
C MET A 79 10.17 2.77 -20.68
N LEU A 80 10.17 1.48 -21.03
CA LEU A 80 9.43 0.93 -22.17
C LEU A 80 7.94 0.76 -21.90
N GLN A 81 7.56 0.58 -20.64
CA GLN A 81 6.15 0.64 -20.26
C GLN A 81 5.60 1.97 -20.76
N ASN A 82 4.47 1.92 -21.45
CA ASN A 82 3.71 3.13 -21.71
C ASN A 82 3.44 3.74 -20.34
N THR A 83 4.14 4.82 -20.01
CA THR A 83 3.74 5.70 -18.92
C THR A 83 2.42 6.30 -19.36
N ILE A 84 1.34 5.54 -19.19
CA ILE A 84 0.02 6.10 -19.19
C ILE A 84 0.13 7.15 -18.08
N VAL A 85 -0.01 8.43 -18.41
CA VAL A 85 -0.31 9.43 -17.39
C VAL A 85 -1.72 9.09 -17.00
N ILE A 86 -1.82 8.26 -15.97
CA ILE A 86 -3.06 7.66 -15.53
C ILE A 86 -3.87 8.78 -14.87
N PRO A 87 -5.00 9.20 -15.45
CA PRO A 87 -5.92 10.08 -14.75
C PRO A 87 -6.36 9.39 -13.46
N PRO A 88 -6.61 10.12 -12.36
CA PRO A 88 -7.18 9.51 -11.15
C PRO A 88 -8.44 8.73 -11.53
N GLY A 89 -8.42 7.39 -11.38
CA GLY A 89 -9.57 6.53 -11.66
C GLY A 89 -9.34 5.21 -12.39
N ILE A 90 -8.13 4.85 -12.86
CA ILE A 90 -7.85 3.46 -13.32
C ILE A 90 -6.96 2.72 -12.34
N SER A 91 -7.18 1.41 -12.26
CA SER A 91 -6.64 0.48 -11.26
C SER A 91 -5.14 0.26 -11.48
N THR A 92 -4.31 1.14 -10.93
CA THR A 92 -2.88 0.90 -10.70
C THR A 92 -2.70 0.11 -9.40
N GLU A 93 -1.58 -0.59 -9.23
CA GLU A 93 -1.27 -1.24 -7.95
C GLU A 93 -1.35 -0.25 -6.77
N LEU A 94 -0.95 1.01 -6.99
CA LEU A 94 -1.09 2.10 -6.01
C LEU A 94 -2.56 2.42 -5.69
N ASN A 95 -3.42 2.50 -6.71
CA ASN A 95 -4.84 2.79 -6.54
C ASN A 95 -5.59 1.60 -5.92
N GLN A 96 -5.21 0.36 -6.25
CA GLN A 96 -5.70 -0.86 -5.60
C GLN A 96 -5.27 -0.92 -4.13
N GLN A 97 -4.02 -0.56 -3.82
CA GLN A 97 -3.54 -0.54 -2.44
C GLN A 97 -4.25 0.53 -1.60
N LYS A 98 -4.56 1.69 -2.20
CA LYS A 98 -5.43 2.71 -1.59
C LYS A 98 -6.83 2.16 -1.33
N GLU A 99 -7.43 1.49 -2.31
CA GLU A 99 -8.76 0.90 -2.18
C GLU A 99 -8.79 -0.22 -1.11
N ILE A 100 -7.76 -1.06 -1.02
CA ILE A 100 -7.59 -2.06 0.05
C ILE A 100 -7.50 -1.37 1.42
N THR A 101 -6.74 -0.28 1.51
CA THR A 101 -6.58 0.50 2.74
C THR A 101 -7.92 1.14 3.17
N ASP A 102 -8.68 1.67 2.21
CA ASP A 102 -10.00 2.24 2.45
C ASP A 102 -11.00 1.14 2.84
N LEU A 103 -10.95 -0.03 2.20
CA LEU A 103 -11.76 -1.19 2.56
C LEU A 103 -11.43 -1.75 3.95
N ASP A 104 -10.17 -1.76 4.37
CA ASP A 104 -9.79 -2.17 5.72
C ASP A 104 -10.22 -1.15 6.78
N SER A 105 -10.19 0.15 6.43
CA SER A 105 -10.75 1.22 7.25
C SER A 105 -12.27 1.10 7.40
N ILE A 106 -12.97 0.72 6.32
CA ILE A 106 -14.42 0.45 6.32
C ILE A 106 -14.75 -0.83 7.08
N LYS A 107 -14.03 -1.94 6.86
CA LYS A 107 -14.23 -3.20 7.63
C LYS A 107 -14.08 -2.96 9.12
N SER A 108 -13.04 -2.22 9.50
CA SER A 108 -12.86 -1.77 10.88
C SER A 108 -14.11 -0.99 11.31
N SER A 109 -14.47 0.09 10.62
CA SER A 109 -15.62 0.92 10.98
C SER A 109 -16.97 0.18 11.06
N LEU A 110 -17.20 -0.86 10.23
CA LEU A 110 -18.44 -1.63 10.17
C LEU A 110 -18.51 -2.75 11.22
N LEU A 111 -17.38 -3.38 11.54
CA LEU A 111 -17.32 -4.35 12.65
C LEU A 111 -17.54 -3.68 14.01
N PHE A 112 -17.43 -2.35 14.10
CA PHE A 112 -17.44 -1.61 15.36
C PHE A 112 -18.68 -0.71 15.58
N GLN A 113 -19.71 -0.78 14.73
CA GLN A 113 -20.93 0.05 14.90
C GLN A 113 -22.03 -0.57 15.77
N ALA A 114 -22.07 -1.89 15.91
CA ALA A 114 -23.09 -2.58 16.71
C ALA A 114 -22.48 -3.38 17.86
N PRO A 115 -23.10 -3.36 19.05
CA PRO A 115 -22.70 -4.26 20.12
C PRO A 115 -22.94 -5.70 19.70
N GLN A 116 -21.93 -6.56 19.86
CA GLN A 116 -22.04 -8.00 19.61
C GLN A 116 -22.85 -8.69 20.70
N ILE A 117 -22.79 -8.17 21.92
CA ILE A 117 -23.49 -8.71 23.08
C ILE A 117 -24.00 -7.58 23.96
N SER A 118 -25.16 -7.80 24.57
CA SER A 118 -25.75 -6.91 25.55
C SER A 118 -26.16 -7.71 26.77
N ASP A 119 -25.88 -7.17 27.96
CA ASP A 119 -26.42 -7.68 29.23
C ASP A 119 -27.39 -6.65 29.79
N GLU A 120 -28.67 -7.05 29.85
CA GLU A 120 -29.80 -6.25 30.33
C GLU A 120 -30.43 -6.84 31.60
N THR A 121 -29.71 -7.71 32.31
CA THR A 121 -30.21 -8.40 33.51
C THR A 121 -30.62 -7.42 34.62
N ASN A 122 -30.07 -6.21 34.64
CA ASN A 122 -30.41 -5.17 35.61
C ASN A 122 -31.23 -4.04 34.95
N PRO A 123 -32.42 -3.70 35.48
CA PRO A 123 -33.28 -2.67 34.90
C PRO A 123 -32.69 -1.25 34.93
N LYS A 124 -31.66 -0.99 35.76
CA LYS A 124 -30.99 0.31 35.88
C LYS A 124 -29.63 0.36 35.18
N THR A 125 -29.13 -0.76 34.68
CA THR A 125 -27.77 -0.86 34.12
C THR A 125 -27.72 -1.87 33.00
N ILE A 126 -27.34 -1.40 31.82
CA ILE A 126 -27.11 -2.22 30.63
C ILE A 126 -25.63 -2.19 30.31
N TYR A 127 -25.05 -3.34 29.98
CA TYR A 127 -23.70 -3.43 29.42
C TYR A 127 -23.78 -3.79 27.94
N LYS A 128 -22.96 -3.14 27.12
CA LYS A 128 -22.82 -3.40 25.69
C LYS A 128 -21.38 -3.74 25.36
N GLY A 129 -21.15 -4.88 24.73
CA GLY A 129 -19.83 -5.40 24.36
C GLY A 129 -19.61 -5.28 22.87
N PHE A 130 -18.48 -4.70 22.50
CA PHE A 130 -18.04 -4.52 21.12
C PHE A 130 -16.75 -5.33 20.93
N ALA A 131 -16.76 -6.24 19.97
CA ALA A 131 -15.62 -7.07 19.58
C ALA A 131 -15.83 -7.59 18.16
N VAL A 132 -14.82 -8.25 17.60
CA VAL A 132 -14.98 -8.97 16.33
C VAL A 132 -15.96 -10.14 16.52
N PRO A 133 -16.88 -10.40 15.57
CA PRO A 133 -17.77 -11.57 15.63
C PRO A 133 -16.99 -12.87 15.87
N GLY A 134 -17.46 -13.69 16.81
CA GLY A 134 -16.81 -14.95 17.19
C GLY A 134 -15.75 -14.82 18.30
N SER A 135 -15.50 -13.62 18.83
CA SER A 135 -14.65 -13.43 20.01
C SER A 135 -15.21 -14.18 21.23
N ARG A 136 -14.33 -14.80 22.04
CA ARG A 136 -14.75 -15.43 23.30
C ARG A 136 -14.94 -14.37 24.38
N THR A 137 -15.90 -14.57 25.26
CA THR A 137 -16.19 -13.63 26.36
C THR A 137 -15.05 -13.53 27.38
N SER A 138 -14.19 -14.55 27.43
CA SER A 138 -13.00 -14.65 28.26
C SER A 138 -11.76 -13.93 27.71
N ASP A 139 -11.76 -13.57 26.43
CA ASP A 139 -10.59 -12.99 25.77
C ASP A 139 -10.52 -11.49 26.02
N ALA A 140 -9.31 -10.92 26.14
CA ALA A 140 -9.11 -9.48 26.36
C ALA A 140 -9.16 -8.69 25.03
N VAL A 141 -10.27 -8.82 24.30
CA VAL A 141 -10.47 -8.24 22.96
C VAL A 141 -11.74 -7.39 22.87
N TRP A 142 -12.36 -7.07 24.00
CA TRP A 142 -13.63 -6.35 24.05
C TRP A 142 -13.42 -4.88 24.41
N ALA A 143 -14.17 -4.00 23.76
CA ALA A 143 -14.51 -2.69 24.28
C ALA A 143 -15.90 -2.77 24.93
N ILE A 144 -16.07 -2.21 26.13
CA ILE A 144 -17.30 -2.39 26.91
C ILE A 144 -17.85 -1.04 27.34
N GLN A 145 -19.11 -0.79 27.00
CA GLN A 145 -19.86 0.39 27.41
C GLN A 145 -20.89 0.02 28.49
N LYS A 146 -20.93 0.80 29.56
CA LYS A 146 -21.95 0.75 30.60
C LYS A 146 -22.93 1.89 30.40
N ILE A 147 -24.22 1.54 30.38
CA ILE A 147 -25.33 2.47 30.25
C ILE A 147 -26.12 2.41 31.55
N THR A 148 -26.23 3.53 32.27
CA THR A 148 -27.04 3.62 33.48
C THR A 148 -28.21 4.55 33.27
N ASN A 149 -29.39 4.15 33.74
CA ASN A 149 -30.58 5.00 33.76
C ASN A 149 -30.88 5.45 35.20
N ASN A 150 -30.77 6.75 35.46
CA ASN A 150 -31.16 7.35 36.71
C ASN A 150 -32.30 8.35 36.49
N ARG A 151 -33.54 7.90 36.76
CA ARG A 151 -34.76 8.73 36.64
C ARG A 151 -34.93 9.36 35.25
N GLY A 152 -34.61 8.62 34.18
CA GLY A 152 -34.73 9.08 32.80
C GLY A 152 -33.46 9.74 32.24
N ILE A 153 -32.44 9.95 33.07
CA ILE A 153 -31.12 10.42 32.61
C ILE A 153 -30.27 9.19 32.30
N TYR A 154 -29.88 9.07 31.03
CA TYR A 154 -28.97 8.03 30.56
C TYR A 154 -27.53 8.52 30.60
N THR A 155 -26.63 7.71 31.18
CA THR A 155 -25.18 7.96 31.17
C THR A 155 -24.48 6.82 30.45
N TYR A 156 -23.55 7.17 29.56
CA TYR A 156 -22.79 6.23 28.73
C TYR A 156 -21.32 6.32 29.11
N LEU A 157 -20.79 5.26 29.71
CA LEU A 157 -19.41 5.23 30.19
C LEU A 157 -18.66 4.06 29.56
N TRP A 158 -17.43 4.30 29.13
CA TRP A 158 -16.55 3.26 28.61
C TRP A 158 -15.69 2.66 29.71
N ALA A 159 -15.49 1.34 29.66
CA ALA A 159 -14.60 0.66 30.58
C ALA A 159 -13.16 1.19 30.43
N GLY A 160 -12.58 1.69 31.52
CA GLY A 160 -11.27 2.34 31.51
C GLY A 160 -11.24 3.72 30.84
N GLY A 161 -12.41 4.29 30.50
CA GLY A 161 -12.52 5.63 29.91
C GLY A 161 -12.14 5.72 28.43
N ASN A 162 -11.94 4.60 27.74
CA ASN A 162 -11.58 4.55 26.32
C ASN A 162 -12.29 3.39 25.60
N GLN A 163 -12.24 3.41 24.26
CA GLN A 163 -12.83 2.37 23.41
C GLN A 163 -11.82 1.29 23.02
N ASN A 164 -10.80 1.04 23.84
CA ASN A 164 -9.79 0.04 23.51
C ASN A 164 -10.37 -1.37 23.62
N PHE A 165 -9.89 -2.27 22.74
CA PHE A 165 -10.27 -3.68 22.69
C PHE A 165 -9.31 -4.52 23.52
N ASP A 166 -9.29 -4.26 24.82
CA ASP A 166 -8.36 -4.82 25.80
C ASP A 166 -9.08 -5.31 27.06
N LYS A 167 -10.42 -5.34 27.05
CA LYS A 167 -11.25 -5.80 28.18
C LYS A 167 -11.78 -7.20 27.96
N VAL A 168 -12.11 -7.86 29.06
CA VAL A 168 -12.74 -9.18 29.10
C VAL A 168 -14.23 -9.00 29.42
N TRP A 169 -15.13 -9.52 28.58
CA TRP A 169 -16.58 -9.37 28.75
C TRP A 169 -17.10 -9.99 30.05
N ASP A 170 -16.55 -11.13 30.45
CA ASP A 170 -16.97 -11.82 31.69
C ASP A 170 -16.80 -10.93 32.94
N ASN A 171 -15.85 -9.99 32.89
CA ASN A 171 -15.56 -9.06 33.98
C ASN A 171 -16.36 -7.73 33.89
N ARG A 172 -17.31 -7.59 32.96
CA ARG A 172 -18.04 -6.32 32.68
C ARG A 172 -18.56 -5.58 33.93
N ALA A 173 -19.04 -6.31 34.94
CA ALA A 173 -19.60 -5.70 36.15
C ALA A 173 -18.53 -5.16 37.11
N THR A 174 -17.30 -5.68 37.04
CA THR A 174 -16.19 -5.34 37.95
C THR A 174 -15.20 -4.35 37.35
N LEU A 175 -15.36 -3.98 36.07
CA LEU A 175 -14.50 -2.99 35.41
C LEU A 175 -14.77 -1.58 35.94
N ILE A 176 -13.77 -0.72 35.79
CA ILE A 176 -13.85 0.69 36.19
C ILE A 176 -14.44 1.50 35.04
N TYR A 177 -15.45 2.32 35.32
CA TYR A 177 -16.14 3.17 34.36
C TYR A 177 -16.02 4.63 34.80
N PRO A 178 -14.91 5.32 34.48
CA PRO A 178 -14.75 6.71 34.85
C PRO A 178 -15.73 7.59 34.03
N PRO A 179 -16.25 8.69 34.61
CA PRO A 179 -16.89 9.73 33.82
C PRO A 179 -15.92 10.18 32.72
N SER A 180 -16.38 10.31 31.48
CA SER A 180 -15.54 10.77 30.38
C SER A 180 -14.90 12.10 30.76
N ALA A 181 -13.57 12.15 30.82
CA ALA A 181 -12.85 13.41 30.96
C ALA A 181 -13.16 14.22 29.71
N ASN A 182 -13.76 15.39 29.88
CA ASN A 182 -14.06 16.32 28.80
C ASN A 182 -12.78 16.57 27.99
N ALA A 183 -12.84 16.30 26.68
CA ALA A 183 -11.87 16.81 25.71
C ALA A 183 -12.15 18.28 25.42
#